data_AF-A0A288GSU3-F1
#
_entry.id   AF-A0A288GSU3-F1
#
_cell.length_a   1.000
_cell.length_b   1.000
_cell.length_c   1.000
_cell.angle_alpha   90.00
_cell.angle_beta   90.00
_cell.angle_gamma   90.00
#
_symmetry.space_group_name_H-M   'P 1'
#
loop_
_entity.id
_entity.type
_entity.pdbx_description
1 polymer ?
#
loop_
_entity_poly.entity_id
_entity_poly.type
_entity_poly.pdbx_seq_one_letter_code
_entity_poly.pdbx_strand_id
1 'polypeptide(L)'
;MLMSFSKAMYYSASDIKISELRPLQQEMVVMTDTVQKKYNHIVQWCQDQSVFASTADDDAYHFKFRQISSSPYVIYGKGNVELLHQNILAVVGPRNVSSYGKQVTEHLFQFVKTYNLVTISGLADGVDMLCHELSIEHTIPTIAVLGAGL
;
A
#
# COMPACT_ATOMS: atom_id res chain seq x y z
N MET A 1 -0.36 -1.07 -19.69
CA MET A 1 1.04 -1.53 -19.83
C MET A 1 1.24 -2.57 -18.75
N LEU A 2 1.41 -3.84 -19.12
CA LEU A 2 1.52 -4.94 -18.16
C LEU A 2 2.75 -4.69 -17.29
N MET A 3 2.53 -4.31 -16.03
CA MET A 3 3.60 -4.26 -15.03
C MET A 3 4.22 -5.65 -14.98
N SER A 4 5.49 -5.74 -15.35
CA SER A 4 6.28 -6.95 -15.21
C SER A 4 6.22 -7.37 -13.75
N PHE A 5 5.49 -8.46 -13.44
CA PHE A 5 5.46 -9.06 -12.10
C PHE A 5 6.88 -9.53 -11.77
N SER A 6 7.65 -8.64 -11.18
CA SER A 6 9.07 -8.80 -10.88
C SER A 6 9.29 -9.90 -9.85
N LYS A 7 10.55 -10.36 -9.80
CA LYS A 7 10.98 -11.59 -9.13
C LYS A 7 10.74 -11.61 -7.61
N ALA A 8 10.30 -10.53 -6.95
CA ALA A 8 10.07 -10.60 -5.50
C ALA A 8 8.74 -11.28 -5.10
N MET A 9 7.77 -11.38 -6.02
CA MET A 9 6.56 -12.22 -5.84
C MET A 9 6.89 -13.69 -5.53
N TYR A 10 8.08 -14.16 -5.94
CA TYR A 10 8.54 -15.52 -5.70
C TYR A 10 8.75 -15.85 -4.22
N TYR A 11 9.06 -14.87 -3.37
CA TYR A 11 9.34 -15.11 -1.94
C TYR A 11 8.10 -15.41 -1.11
N SER A 12 6.95 -14.86 -1.47
CA SER A 12 5.69 -15.10 -0.77
C SER A 12 5.16 -16.53 -0.99
N ALA A 13 5.64 -17.24 -2.02
CA ALA A 13 5.17 -18.57 -2.40
C ALA A 13 6.02 -19.72 -1.85
N SER A 14 7.28 -19.45 -1.51
CA SER A 14 8.16 -20.36 -0.77
C SER A 14 7.82 -20.34 0.72
N ASP A 15 7.93 -21.47 1.42
CA ASP A 15 7.69 -21.60 2.87
C ASP A 15 8.78 -20.92 3.73
N ILE A 16 9.31 -19.79 3.26
CA ILE A 16 10.35 -18.98 3.90
C ILE A 16 9.65 -17.99 4.82
N LYS A 17 10.09 -17.91 6.09
CA LYS A 17 9.55 -16.88 6.99
C LYS A 17 10.00 -15.51 6.50
N ILE A 18 9.13 -14.49 6.58
CA ILE A 18 9.46 -13.11 6.18
C ILE A 18 10.74 -12.60 6.89
N SER A 19 11.00 -13.05 8.12
CA SER A 19 12.21 -12.74 8.89
C SER A 19 13.51 -13.30 8.30
N GLU A 20 13.42 -14.31 7.43
CA GLU A 20 14.55 -14.99 6.80
C GLU A 20 14.85 -14.43 5.41
N LEU A 21 13.97 -13.55 4.90
CA LEU A 21 14.22 -12.82 3.67
C LEU A 21 15.42 -11.90 3.88
N ARG A 22 16.43 -12.04 3.02
CA ARG A 22 17.56 -11.12 2.90
C ARG A 22 17.43 -10.36 1.57
N PRO A 23 17.99 -9.14 1.45
CA PRO A 23 18.17 -8.49 0.17
C PRO A 23 18.85 -9.47 -0.79
N LEU A 24 18.22 -9.70 -1.94
CA LEU A 24 18.60 -10.71 -2.91
C LEU A 24 20.07 -10.56 -3.34
N GLN A 25 20.85 -11.63 -3.20
CA GLN A 25 21.85 -11.96 -4.22
C GLN A 25 21.10 -12.73 -5.31
N GLN A 26 21.16 -12.25 -6.56
CA GLN A 26 20.34 -12.64 -7.71
C GLN A 26 20.31 -14.15 -8.07
N GLU A 27 21.08 -15.00 -7.38
CA GLU A 27 21.41 -16.36 -7.80
C GLU A 27 20.65 -17.48 -7.07
N MET A 28 19.76 -17.18 -6.11
CA MET A 28 19.33 -18.20 -5.13
C MET A 28 17.81 -18.38 -4.98
N VAL A 29 17.09 -18.65 -6.08
CA VAL A 29 15.76 -19.30 -6.01
C VAL A 29 15.59 -20.27 -7.19
N VAL A 30 15.67 -21.57 -6.91
CA VAL A 30 15.28 -22.61 -7.88
C VAL A 30 13.75 -22.72 -7.85
N MET A 31 13.08 -22.41 -8.97
CA MET A 31 11.63 -22.60 -9.09
C MET A 31 11.32 -24.10 -9.14
N THR A 32 10.87 -24.64 -8.02
CA THR A 32 10.22 -25.96 -8.04
C THR A 32 8.84 -25.83 -8.70
N ASP A 33 8.32 -26.93 -9.26
CA ASP A 33 6.99 -26.95 -9.86
C ASP A 33 5.89 -26.44 -8.91
N THR A 34 6.04 -26.71 -7.61
CA THR A 34 5.11 -26.24 -6.57
C THR A 34 5.15 -24.73 -6.42
N VAL A 35 6.34 -24.13 -6.38
CA VAL A 35 6.51 -22.67 -6.26
C VAL A 35 6.00 -21.98 -7.53
N GLN A 36 6.29 -22.54 -8.70
CA GLN A 36 5.82 -22.00 -9.98
C GLN A 36 4.28 -21.97 -10.07
N LYS A 37 3.60 -23.04 -9.61
CA LYS A 37 2.13 -23.09 -9.57
C LYS A 37 1.54 -22.02 -8.65
N LYS A 38 2.10 -21.84 -7.45
CA LYS A 38 1.65 -20.79 -6.50
C LYS A 38 1.87 -19.39 -7.09
N TYR A 39 3.04 -19.13 -7.67
CA TYR A 39 3.33 -17.85 -8.33
C TYR A 39 2.32 -17.53 -9.43
N ASN A 40 2.08 -18.47 -10.35
CA ASN A 40 1.13 -18.29 -11.45
C ASN A 40 -0.28 -18.01 -10.93
N HIS A 41 -0.70 -18.69 -9.85
CA HIS A 41 -1.99 -18.45 -9.22
C HIS A 41 -2.11 -17.01 -8.67
N ILE A 42 -1.09 -16.52 -7.94
CA ILE A 42 -1.13 -15.17 -7.37
C ILE A 42 -1.10 -14.11 -8.49
N VAL A 43 -0.27 -14.30 -9.52
CA VAL A 43 -0.23 -13.39 -10.67
C VAL A 43 -1.58 -13.33 -11.37
N GLN A 44 -2.22 -14.48 -11.60
CA GLN A 44 -3.55 -14.53 -12.21
C GLN A 44 -4.58 -13.81 -11.32
N TRP A 45 -4.58 -14.07 -10.02
CA TRP A 45 -5.46 -13.39 -9.07
C TRP A 45 -5.25 -11.87 -9.09
N CYS A 46 -4.01 -11.38 -9.11
CA CYS A 46 -3.71 -9.96 -9.20
C CYS A 46 -4.25 -9.34 -10.49
N GLN A 47 -4.09 -10.03 -11.62
CA GLN A 47 -4.64 -9.58 -12.91
C GLN A 47 -6.16 -9.51 -12.87
N ASP A 48 -6.82 -10.58 -12.41
CA ASP A 48 -8.28 -10.68 -12.32
C ASP A 48 -8.87 -9.61 -11.40
N GLN A 49 -8.18 -9.29 -10.29
CA GLN A 49 -8.64 -8.30 -9.31
C GLN A 49 -8.16 -6.86 -9.59
N SER A 50 -7.41 -6.65 -10.67
CA SER A 50 -6.75 -5.36 -10.99
C SER A 50 -5.89 -4.83 -9.83
N VAL A 51 -5.16 -5.74 -9.19
CA VAL A 51 -4.17 -5.46 -8.14
C VAL A 51 -2.80 -5.40 -8.79
N PHE A 52 -2.06 -4.32 -8.54
CA PHE A 52 -0.65 -4.25 -8.90
C PHE A 52 0.21 -4.83 -7.76
N ALA A 53 1.35 -5.38 -8.13
CA ALA A 53 2.42 -5.75 -7.22
C ALA A 53 3.70 -5.05 -7.66
N SER A 54 4.44 -4.47 -6.71
CA SER A 54 5.67 -3.72 -6.99
C SER A 54 6.73 -3.99 -5.95
N THR A 55 7.99 -3.99 -6.38
CA THR A 55 9.17 -4.38 -5.62
C THR A 55 10.26 -3.33 -5.81
N ALA A 56 11.32 -3.40 -5.00
CA ALA A 56 12.46 -2.49 -5.15
C ALA A 56 13.13 -2.51 -6.55
N ASP A 57 12.84 -3.45 -7.43
CA ASP A 57 13.37 -3.43 -8.80
C ASP A 57 12.44 -2.70 -9.80
N ASP A 58 11.24 -2.33 -9.39
CA ASP A 58 10.24 -1.68 -10.25
C ASP A 58 10.23 -0.15 -10.07
N ASP A 59 10.02 0.56 -11.18
CA ASP A 59 9.91 2.03 -11.18
C ASP A 59 8.72 2.53 -10.35
N ALA A 60 7.63 1.74 -10.29
CA ALA A 60 6.45 2.04 -9.50
C ALA A 60 6.65 1.90 -7.98
N TYR A 61 7.80 1.37 -7.54
CA TYR A 61 8.10 1.25 -6.12
C TYR A 61 8.60 2.57 -5.56
N HIS A 62 7.70 3.28 -4.88
CA HIS A 62 7.95 4.62 -4.39
C HIS A 62 9.21 4.71 -3.53
N PHE A 63 10.09 5.68 -3.82
CA PHE A 63 11.42 5.79 -3.19
C PHE A 63 11.39 5.87 -1.66
N LYS A 64 10.33 6.47 -1.08
CA LYS A 64 10.16 6.56 0.39
C LYS A 64 10.13 5.19 1.07
N PHE A 65 9.64 4.14 0.41
CA PHE A 65 9.67 2.79 0.97
C PHE A 65 11.10 2.28 1.14
N ARG A 66 12.02 2.65 0.24
CA ARG A 66 13.44 2.27 0.31
C ARG A 66 14.19 2.95 1.46
N GLN A 67 13.63 4.04 2.00
CA GLN A 67 14.26 4.85 3.03
C GLN A 67 13.95 4.36 4.45
N ILE A 68 12.97 3.48 4.62
CA ILE A 68 12.63 2.91 5.93
C ILE A 68 13.44 1.63 6.18
N SER A 69 13.88 1.42 7.42
CA SER A 69 14.72 0.28 7.82
C SER A 69 14.05 -1.07 7.57
N SER A 70 12.72 -1.11 7.66
CA SER A 70 11.88 -2.27 7.34
C SER A 70 11.18 -2.10 6.00
N SER A 71 11.95 -1.78 4.94
CA SER A 71 11.43 -1.62 3.58
C SER A 71 10.63 -2.87 3.15
N PRO A 72 9.36 -2.74 2.73
CA PRO A 72 8.56 -3.89 2.33
C PRO A 72 9.10 -4.51 1.06
N TYR A 73 9.30 -5.84 1.03
CA TYR A 73 9.82 -6.52 -0.15
C TYR A 73 8.90 -6.40 -1.37
N VAL A 74 7.59 -6.48 -1.14
CA VAL A 74 6.54 -6.34 -2.14
C VAL A 74 5.45 -5.42 -1.57
N ILE A 75 4.98 -4.49 -2.39
CA ILE A 75 3.76 -3.72 -2.15
C ILE A 75 2.70 -4.24 -3.10
N TYR A 76 1.54 -4.60 -2.54
CA TYR A 76 0.32 -4.81 -3.31
C TYR A 76 -0.57 -3.59 -3.19
N GLY A 77 -1.24 -3.22 -4.26
CA GLY A 77 -2.17 -2.10 -4.23
C GLY A 77 -3.23 -2.19 -5.31
N LYS A 78 -4.32 -1.46 -5.09
CA LYS A 78 -5.42 -1.34 -6.05
C LYS A 78 -5.77 0.14 -6.20
N GLY A 79 -5.97 0.59 -7.44
CA GLY A 79 -6.25 1.98 -7.77
C GLY A 79 -5.04 2.70 -8.35
N ASN A 80 -4.94 4.01 -8.11
CA ASN A 80 -3.95 4.87 -8.75
C ASN A 80 -2.65 4.96 -7.93
N VAL A 81 -1.60 4.27 -8.37
CA VAL A 81 -0.28 4.27 -7.72
C VAL A 81 0.41 5.64 -7.78
N GLU A 82 0.09 6.48 -8.78
CA GLU A 82 0.69 7.81 -8.96
C GLU A 82 0.42 8.75 -7.78
N LEU A 83 -0.63 8.49 -6.99
CA LEU A 83 -0.94 9.26 -5.79
C LEU A 83 0.20 9.22 -4.76
N LEU A 84 1.04 8.17 -4.76
CA LEU A 84 2.19 8.07 -3.86
C LEU A 84 3.25 9.15 -4.12
N HIS A 85 3.30 9.71 -5.34
CA HIS A 85 4.26 10.73 -5.75
C HIS A 85 3.81 12.17 -5.42
N GLN A 86 2.60 12.35 -4.89
CA GLN A 86 2.06 13.66 -4.52
C GLN A 86 2.47 14.09 -3.09
N ASN A 87 2.07 15.30 -2.71
CA ASN A 87 2.16 15.74 -1.31
C ASN A 87 1.16 14.94 -0.48
N ILE A 88 1.64 14.20 0.51
CA ILE A 88 0.81 13.29 1.30
C ILE A 88 0.64 13.84 2.71
N LEU A 89 -0.61 13.93 3.17
CA LEU A 89 -0.99 14.20 4.54
C LEU A 89 -1.44 12.89 5.21
N ALA A 90 -0.63 12.37 6.13
CA ALA A 90 -1.04 11.25 6.97
C ALA A 90 -1.96 11.73 8.09
N VAL A 91 -3.15 11.14 8.19
CA VAL A 91 -4.12 11.41 9.26
C VAL A 91 -4.34 10.13 10.03
N VAL A 92 -3.99 10.15 11.32
CA VAL A 92 -4.09 9.01 12.22
C VAL A 92 -4.72 9.45 13.53
N GLY A 93 -5.42 8.55 14.20
CA GLY A 93 -6.01 8.85 15.50
C GLY A 93 -6.68 7.65 16.17
N PRO A 94 -7.40 7.88 17.28
CA PRO A 94 -8.04 6.80 18.02
C PRO A 94 -9.19 6.14 17.25
N ARG A 95 -9.40 4.85 17.51
CA ARG A 95 -10.53 4.06 16.98
C ARG A 95 -11.89 4.49 17.53
N ASN A 96 -11.91 5.06 18.72
CA ASN A 96 -13.09 5.67 19.31
C ASN A 96 -12.87 7.19 19.35
N VAL A 97 -13.35 7.88 18.32
CA VAL A 97 -13.20 9.32 18.19
C VAL A 97 -14.24 10.06 19.05
N SER A 98 -13.79 11.01 19.85
CA SER A 98 -14.71 11.87 20.62
C SER A 98 -15.38 12.89 19.71
N SER A 99 -16.49 13.48 20.15
CA SER A 99 -17.16 14.57 19.41
C SER A 99 -16.21 15.75 19.14
N TYR A 100 -15.31 16.05 20.07
CA TYR A 100 -14.26 17.05 19.88
C TYR A 100 -13.25 16.62 18.81
N GLY A 101 -12.77 15.37 18.87
CA GLY A 101 -11.85 14.84 17.87
C GLY A 101 -12.44 14.90 16.47
N LYS A 102 -13.73 14.56 16.33
CA LYS A 102 -14.47 14.67 15.06
C LYS A 102 -14.49 16.11 14.55
N GLN A 103 -14.85 17.08 15.39
CA GLN A 103 -14.86 18.51 15.00
C GLN A 103 -13.48 19.01 14.58
N VAL A 104 -12.42 18.61 15.28
CA VAL A 104 -11.05 18.98 14.93
C VAL A 104 -10.66 18.40 13.57
N THR A 105 -10.98 17.13 13.30
CA THR A 105 -10.72 16.51 12.01
C THR A 105 -11.51 17.19 10.90
N GLU A 106 -12.81 17.47 11.10
CA GLU A 106 -13.62 18.23 10.14
C GLU A 106 -13.01 19.60 9.85
N HIS A 107 -12.60 20.33 10.88
CA HIS A 107 -11.96 21.64 10.72
C HIS A 107 -10.63 21.56 9.96
N LEU A 108 -9.81 20.54 10.23
CA LEU A 108 -8.59 20.27 9.47
C LEU A 108 -8.91 20.10 7.98
N PHE A 109 -9.94 19.32 7.64
CA PHE A 109 -10.36 19.07 6.27
C PHE A 109 -10.91 20.31 5.56
N GLN A 110 -11.62 21.19 6.28
CA GLN A 110 -12.02 22.50 5.76
C GLN A 110 -10.82 23.38 5.39
N PHE A 111 -9.71 23.26 6.12
CA PHE A 111 -8.48 23.96 5.83
C PHE A 111 -7.70 23.31 4.67
N VAL A 112 -7.53 21.99 4.71
CA VAL A 112 -6.65 21.29 3.75
C VAL A 112 -7.26 21.10 2.36
N LYS A 113 -8.59 21.21 2.21
CA LYS A 113 -9.27 21.07 0.90
C LYS A 113 -8.82 22.07 -0.18
N THR A 114 -8.18 23.17 0.22
CA THR A 114 -7.66 24.19 -0.72
C THR A 114 -6.24 23.87 -1.21
N TYR A 115 -5.60 22.84 -0.64
CA TYR A 115 -4.25 22.42 -1.00
C TYR A 115 -4.28 21.25 -1.98
N ASN A 116 -3.32 21.22 -2.89
CA ASN A 116 -3.11 20.07 -3.78
C ASN A 116 -2.33 18.98 -3.03
N LEU A 117 -3.06 18.12 -2.32
CA LEU A 117 -2.50 17.01 -1.56
C LEU A 117 -3.37 15.74 -1.65
N VAL A 118 -2.80 14.64 -1.19
CA VAL A 118 -3.44 13.34 -1.01
C VAL A 118 -3.46 13.02 0.47
N THR A 119 -4.55 12.45 0.98
CA THR A 119 -4.58 11.94 2.36
C THR A 119 -4.20 10.47 2.41
N ILE A 120 -3.58 10.04 3.51
CA ILE A 120 -3.30 8.61 3.76
C ILE A 120 -3.71 8.22 5.17
N SER A 121 -4.35 7.05 5.32
CA SER A 121 -4.76 6.51 6.62
C SER A 121 -4.94 4.98 6.58
N GLY A 122 -5.25 4.35 7.71
CA GLY A 122 -5.24 2.89 7.90
C GLY A 122 -6.58 2.17 7.69
N LEU A 123 -7.64 2.88 7.26
CA LEU A 123 -9.00 2.34 7.10
C LEU A 123 -9.59 1.67 8.36
N ALA A 124 -9.10 2.02 9.55
CA ALA A 124 -9.70 1.58 10.80
C ALA A 124 -10.95 2.42 11.16
N ASP A 125 -11.75 1.91 12.11
CA ASP A 125 -12.79 2.73 12.73
C ASP A 125 -12.20 4.01 13.36
N GLY A 126 -13.04 5.04 13.53
CA GLY A 126 -12.65 6.29 14.18
C GLY A 126 -12.03 7.29 13.21
N VAL A 127 -10.87 7.83 13.56
CA VAL A 127 -10.24 8.93 12.79
C VAL A 127 -9.85 8.51 11.38
N ASP A 128 -9.44 7.26 11.17
CA ASP A 128 -9.03 6.77 9.85
C ASP A 128 -10.22 6.73 8.88
N MET A 129 -11.36 6.17 9.32
CA MET A 129 -12.62 6.21 8.56
C MET A 129 -13.03 7.65 8.24
N LEU A 130 -13.02 8.53 9.25
CA LEU A 130 -13.39 9.93 9.09
C LEU A 130 -12.46 10.67 8.10
N CYS A 131 -11.17 10.36 8.10
CA CYS A 131 -10.22 10.88 7.10
C CYS A 131 -10.65 10.52 5.68
N HIS A 132 -10.96 9.25 5.43
CA HIS A 132 -11.38 8.80 4.10
C HIS A 132 -12.74 9.40 3.69
N GLU A 133 -13.72 9.45 4.59
CA GLU A 133 -15.03 10.05 4.35
C GLU A 133 -14.92 11.54 3.98
N LEU A 134 -14.19 12.33 4.77
CA LEU A 134 -13.99 13.76 4.51
C LEU A 134 -13.13 14.01 3.27
N SER A 135 -12.18 13.12 2.97
CA SER A 135 -11.40 13.20 1.73
C SER A 135 -12.33 13.07 0.52
N ILE A 136 -13.23 12.09 0.53
CA ILE A 136 -14.22 11.89 -0.53
C ILE A 136 -15.17 13.09 -0.62
N GLU A 137 -15.71 13.55 0.51
CA GLU A 137 -16.62 14.70 0.56
C GLU A 137 -15.99 15.97 -0.05
N HIS A 138 -14.71 16.20 0.23
CA HIS A 138 -13.97 17.36 -0.27
C HIS A 138 -13.22 17.12 -1.58
N THR A 139 -13.43 15.97 -2.24
CA THR A 139 -12.77 15.62 -3.51
C THR A 139 -11.23 15.63 -3.41
N ILE A 140 -10.70 15.27 -2.24
CA ILE A 140 -9.28 15.07 -1.98
C ILE A 140 -8.96 13.59 -2.24
N PRO A 141 -7.98 13.25 -3.09
CA PRO A 141 -7.59 11.87 -3.28
C PRO A 141 -7.09 11.25 -1.96
N THR A 142 -7.41 9.98 -1.73
CA THR A 142 -7.06 9.29 -0.48
C THR A 142 -6.48 7.90 -0.71
N ILE A 143 -5.55 7.49 0.15
CA ILE A 143 -4.88 6.18 0.12
C ILE A 143 -5.17 5.46 1.43
N ALA A 144 -5.70 4.24 1.35
CA ALA A 144 -5.87 3.34 2.48
C ALA A 144 -4.69 2.36 2.58
N VAL A 145 -4.09 2.24 3.77
CA VAL A 145 -3.05 1.25 4.08
C VAL A 145 -3.67 0.14 4.92
N LEU A 146 -3.85 -1.04 4.32
CA LEU A 146 -4.52 -2.15 4.98
C LEU A 146 -3.55 -2.95 5.85
N GLY A 147 -3.99 -3.32 7.06
CA GLY A 147 -3.30 -4.28 7.93
C GLY A 147 -3.61 -5.75 7.62
N ALA A 148 -4.31 -6.01 6.52
CA ALA A 148 -4.75 -7.33 6.05
C ALA A 148 -4.54 -7.47 4.54
N GLY A 149 -4.85 -8.65 3.98
CA GLY A 149 -4.86 -8.84 2.53
C GLY A 149 -5.90 -7.96 1.82
N LEU A 150 -5.65 -7.68 0.54
CA LEU A 150 -6.57 -6.97 -0.36
C LEU A 150 -7.75 -7.83 -0.80
#